data_AF-A0A9N9D8S7-F1
#
_entry.id   AF-A0A9N9D8S7-F1
#
_cell.length_a   1.000
_cell.length_b   1.000
_cell.length_c   1.000
_cell.angle_alpha   90.00
_cell.angle_beta   90.00
_cell.angle_gamma   90.00
#
_symmetry.space_group_name_H-M   'P 1'
#
loop_
_entity.id
_entity.type
_entity.pdbx_description
1 polymer ?
#
loop_
_entity_poly.entity_id
_entity_poly.type
_entity_poly.pdbx_seq_one_letter_code
_entity_poly.pdbx_strand_id
1 'polypeptide(L)'
;MAVSDTLRNLLGYETFKVVKVTDLRLGILYRCFQVAIAIYILSEIFTKSLYLNKEPPVPGAVRITLQAPDNLVTPSYCNGTTPCTFWIQFPSDGAGVAFFTTRASVTNFPNQPGCNPFNVASPTSQCLVKTKNNPNNITVMPVSYIADIEDYTVMIEHSVRGSSTSIALRNGLMNGALCSPNGQNCKTVTNASRTAANPSADGDIYTIRDILAAAGADLDAPSTAPGANKAAGETYRSSGIVIVIIIEYQNVRFKLDQIEYKYLPQIIDGNEYKAVENVYNTTDGSYTVIDRHGIRLVFQQHGTIGQFGFVALLTNLVASFALFKLAELIVEIFMLRFHPDKREYEKAKYDDVDTVLEEKYKDGSVEKSKNSIDEPSDSRIA
;
A
#
# COMPACT_ATOMS: atom_id res chain seq x y z
N MET A 1 -42.20 6.70 49.09
CA MET A 1 -42.34 5.87 47.87
C MET A 1 -41.43 4.66 48.05
N ALA A 2 -41.98 3.54 48.52
CA ALA A 2 -41.19 2.34 48.80
C ALA A 2 -40.81 1.69 47.46
N VAL A 3 -39.53 1.80 47.09
CA VAL A 3 -38.97 1.05 45.95
C VAL A 3 -39.12 -0.44 46.28
N SER A 4 -39.97 -1.13 45.52
CA SER A 4 -40.21 -2.58 45.65
C SER A 4 -38.89 -3.33 45.72
N ASP A 5 -38.77 -4.30 46.64
CA ASP A 5 -37.57 -5.13 46.79
C ASP A 5 -37.18 -5.85 45.49
N THR A 6 -38.16 -6.09 44.61
CA THR A 6 -37.93 -6.63 43.26
C THR A 6 -37.10 -5.67 42.39
N LEU A 7 -37.33 -4.35 42.50
CA LEU A 7 -36.56 -3.35 41.75
C LEU A 7 -35.16 -3.18 42.33
N ARG A 8 -35.00 -3.36 43.65
CA ARG A 8 -33.68 -3.32 44.31
C ARG A 8 -32.81 -4.51 43.88
N ASN A 9 -33.41 -5.70 43.80
CA ASN A 9 -32.70 -6.88 43.31
C ASN A 9 -32.38 -6.76 41.81
N LEU A 10 -33.27 -6.17 41.01
CA LEU A 10 -33.03 -5.94 39.59
C LEU A 10 -31.91 -4.91 39.32
N LEU A 11 -31.79 -3.89 40.17
CA LEU A 11 -30.76 -2.85 40.08
C LEU A 11 -29.50 -3.15 40.92
N GLY A 12 -29.46 -4.30 41.60
CA GLY A 12 -28.29 -4.76 42.32
C GLY A 12 -27.18 -5.12 41.35
N TYR A 13 -25.94 -4.73 41.66
CA TYR A 13 -24.76 -5.14 40.90
C TYR A 13 -23.93 -6.11 41.72
N GLU A 14 -23.56 -7.23 41.13
CA GLU A 14 -22.69 -8.22 41.77
C GLU A 14 -21.23 -7.88 41.51
N THR A 15 -20.38 -8.09 42.52
CA THR A 15 -18.94 -7.85 42.44
C THR A 15 -18.17 -9.01 43.04
N PHE A 16 -16.98 -9.26 42.52
CA PHE A 16 -16.12 -10.33 43.03
C PHE A 16 -15.49 -9.92 44.37
N LYS A 17 -15.50 -10.83 45.35
CA LYS A 17 -14.70 -10.71 46.58
C LYS A 17 -13.22 -10.85 46.19
N VAL A 18 -12.40 -9.85 46.51
CA VAL A 18 -10.96 -9.83 46.17
C VAL A 18 -10.11 -9.90 47.43
N VAL A 19 -8.99 -10.65 47.36
CA VAL A 19 -8.01 -10.74 48.44
C VAL A 19 -6.85 -9.79 48.12
N LYS A 20 -6.57 -8.86 49.03
CA LYS A 20 -5.45 -7.92 48.87
C LYS A 20 -4.19 -8.50 49.51
N VAL A 21 -3.25 -8.93 48.67
CA VAL A 21 -1.92 -9.39 49.10
C VAL A 21 -0.98 -8.20 49.22
N THR A 22 -0.38 -7.99 50.39
CA THR A 22 0.55 -6.89 50.69
C THR A 22 2.01 -7.36 50.78
N ASP A 23 2.43 -8.24 49.87
CA ASP A 23 3.80 -8.74 49.78
C ASP A 23 4.62 -7.92 48.78
N LEU A 24 5.83 -7.50 49.19
CA LEU A 24 6.71 -6.68 48.36
C LEU A 24 7.22 -7.44 47.13
N ARG A 25 7.54 -8.73 47.23
CA ARG A 25 8.14 -9.53 46.15
C ARG A 25 7.12 -9.79 45.04
N LEU A 26 5.93 -10.23 45.43
CA LEU A 26 4.81 -10.46 44.50
C LEU A 26 4.32 -9.12 43.92
N GLY A 27 4.28 -8.07 44.74
CA GLY A 27 3.94 -6.72 44.31
C GLY A 27 4.89 -6.18 43.24
N ILE A 28 6.20 -6.28 43.46
CA ILE A 28 7.21 -5.86 42.46
C ILE A 28 7.06 -6.67 41.18
N LEU A 29 6.96 -8.01 41.28
CA LEU A 29 6.80 -8.88 40.11
C LEU A 29 5.57 -8.49 39.28
N TYR A 30 4.43 -8.30 39.94
CA TYR A 30 3.18 -7.89 39.29
C TYR A 30 3.29 -6.52 38.64
N ARG A 31 3.85 -5.51 39.33
CA ARG A 31 4.03 -4.17 38.76
C ARG A 31 5.03 -4.17 37.61
N CYS A 32 6.09 -4.96 37.67
CA CYS A 32 7.04 -5.14 36.56
C CYS A 32 6.34 -5.72 35.33
N PHE A 33 5.53 -6.77 35.47
CA PHE A 33 4.75 -7.30 34.36
C PHE A 33 3.75 -6.28 33.80
N GLN A 34 3.04 -5.55 34.66
CA GLN A 34 2.11 -4.50 34.21
C GLN A 34 2.82 -3.42 33.39
N VAL A 35 3.98 -2.93 33.85
CA VAL A 35 4.77 -1.92 33.13
C VAL A 35 5.29 -2.47 31.81
N ALA A 36 5.82 -3.70 31.79
CA ALA A 36 6.31 -4.34 30.57
C ALA A 36 5.20 -4.52 29.53
N ILE A 37 4.02 -4.98 29.96
CA ILE A 37 2.84 -5.14 29.11
C ILE A 37 2.36 -3.77 28.60
N ALA A 38 2.30 -2.75 29.46
CA ALA A 38 1.92 -1.40 29.03
C ALA A 38 2.87 -0.85 27.96
N ILE A 39 4.18 -0.98 28.15
CA ILE A 39 5.19 -0.57 27.17
C ILE A 39 5.02 -1.35 25.86
N TYR A 40 4.82 -2.66 25.94
CA TYR A 40 4.59 -3.51 24.77
C TYR A 40 3.35 -3.06 23.97
N ILE A 41 2.21 -2.86 24.64
CA ILE A 41 0.96 -2.41 24.02
C ILE A 41 1.13 -1.04 23.37
N LEU A 42 1.72 -0.07 24.09
CA LEU A 42 1.97 1.26 23.54
C LEU A 42 2.88 1.19 22.31
N SER A 43 3.98 0.43 22.41
CA SER A 43 4.88 0.20 21.28
C SER A 43 4.14 -0.39 20.09
N GLU A 44 3.29 -1.40 20.30
CA GLU A 44 2.54 -2.04 19.23
C GLU A 44 1.51 -1.09 18.58
N ILE A 45 0.76 -0.33 19.40
CA ILE A 45 -0.21 0.66 18.92
C ILE A 45 0.46 1.73 18.07
N PHE A 46 1.63 2.25 18.48
CA PHE A 46 2.33 3.30 17.75
C PHE A 46 3.08 2.79 16.52
N THR A 47 3.83 1.67 16.63
CA THR A 47 4.63 1.13 15.52
C THR A 47 3.76 0.54 14.41
N LYS A 48 2.69 -0.17 14.76
CA LYS A 48 1.75 -0.75 13.79
C LYS A 48 0.58 0.18 13.48
N SER A 49 0.50 1.35 14.12
CA SER A 49 -0.58 2.34 13.95
C SER A 49 -1.97 1.70 14.04
N LEU A 50 -2.19 0.86 15.07
CA LEU A 50 -3.42 0.08 15.26
C LEU A 50 -4.66 0.93 15.57
N TYR A 51 -4.47 2.22 15.85
CA TYR A 51 -5.53 3.22 15.99
C TYR A 51 -6.12 3.66 14.65
N LEU A 52 -5.52 3.26 13.52
CA LEU A 52 -6.01 3.56 12.18
C LEU A 52 -6.87 2.41 11.66
N ASN A 53 -7.99 2.75 11.03
CA ASN A 53 -8.71 1.81 10.17
C ASN A 53 -7.99 1.77 8.82
N LYS A 54 -7.14 0.74 8.62
CA LYS A 54 -6.30 0.60 7.43
C LYS A 54 -7.02 -0.20 6.35
N GLU A 55 -6.89 0.25 5.11
CA GLU A 55 -7.38 -0.45 3.93
C GLU A 55 -6.37 -0.33 2.77
N PRO A 56 -6.39 -1.28 1.81
CA PRO A 56 -5.63 -1.11 0.58
C PRO A 56 -6.18 0.10 -0.21
N PRO A 57 -5.31 0.92 -0.81
CA PRO A 57 -5.73 2.06 -1.61
C PRO A 57 -6.49 1.60 -2.86
N VAL A 58 -7.58 2.29 -3.19
CA VAL A 58 -8.23 2.13 -4.48
C VAL A 58 -7.46 3.00 -5.49
N PRO A 59 -6.93 2.43 -6.59
CA PRO A 59 -6.18 3.18 -7.58
C PRO A 59 -7.03 4.30 -8.19
N GLY A 60 -6.56 5.54 -8.07
CA GLY A 60 -7.16 6.68 -8.75
C GLY A 60 -6.57 6.92 -10.14
N ALA A 61 -6.87 8.09 -10.71
CA ALA A 61 -6.30 8.50 -12.00
C ALA A 61 -4.80 8.80 -11.85
N VAL A 62 -4.01 8.33 -12.80
CA VAL A 62 -2.60 8.69 -13.00
C VAL A 62 -2.49 9.37 -14.36
N ARG A 63 -1.98 10.60 -14.36
CA ARG A 63 -1.72 11.40 -15.57
C ARG A 63 -0.23 11.70 -15.64
N ILE A 64 0.29 11.60 -16.86
CA ILE A 64 1.70 11.76 -17.14
C ILE A 64 1.82 12.74 -18.29
N THR A 65 2.64 13.77 -18.12
CA THR A 65 2.98 14.71 -19.20
C THR A 65 4.48 14.76 -19.35
N LEU A 66 4.95 14.99 -20.57
CA LEU A 66 6.37 15.10 -20.89
C LEU A 66 6.65 16.48 -21.46
N GLN A 67 7.75 17.07 -21.03
CA GLN A 67 8.25 18.34 -21.53
C GLN A 67 9.73 18.20 -21.94
N ALA A 68 10.05 18.72 -23.12
CA ALA A 68 11.41 18.78 -23.63
C ALA A 68 12.23 19.85 -22.86
N PRO A 69 13.55 19.67 -22.74
CA PRO A 69 14.41 20.72 -22.24
C PRO A 69 14.47 21.91 -23.21
N ASP A 70 14.70 23.12 -22.68
CA ASP A 70 14.78 24.34 -23.50
C ASP A 70 16.00 24.34 -24.45
N ASN A 71 17.09 23.66 -24.06
CA ASN A 71 18.32 23.56 -24.83
C ASN A 71 18.58 22.10 -25.18
N LEU A 72 18.26 21.72 -26.42
CA LEU A 72 18.52 20.38 -26.94
C LEU A 72 20.00 20.29 -27.37
N VAL A 73 20.73 19.34 -26.77
CA VAL A 73 22.11 19.02 -27.17
C VAL A 73 22.09 17.76 -28.04
N THR A 74 23.12 17.55 -28.87
CA THR A 74 23.31 16.29 -29.60
C THR A 74 24.20 15.36 -28.77
N PRO A 75 23.67 14.26 -28.22
CA PRO A 75 24.45 13.35 -27.39
C PRO A 75 25.51 12.57 -28.17
N SER A 76 26.50 12.02 -27.46
CA SER A 76 27.61 11.25 -28.06
C SER A 76 27.15 10.02 -28.84
N TYR A 77 26.04 9.38 -28.43
CA TYR A 77 25.47 8.21 -29.12
C TYR A 77 24.90 8.54 -30.51
N CYS A 78 24.66 9.82 -30.80
CA CYS A 78 24.19 10.28 -32.11
C CYS A 78 25.29 10.34 -33.17
N ASN A 79 26.56 10.34 -32.75
CA ASN A 79 27.71 10.42 -33.66
C ASN A 79 28.11 9.05 -34.25
N GLY A 80 27.34 8.00 -33.93
CA GLY A 80 27.57 6.64 -34.41
C GLY A 80 26.95 6.35 -35.78
N THR A 81 26.73 5.06 -36.05
CA THR A 81 26.13 4.57 -37.31
C THR A 81 24.65 4.90 -37.48
N THR A 82 23.95 5.25 -36.39
CA THR A 82 22.53 5.59 -36.36
C THR A 82 22.36 7.08 -36.06
N PRO A 83 21.74 7.87 -36.96
CA PRO A 83 21.54 9.30 -36.76
C PRO A 83 20.52 9.58 -35.65
N CYS A 84 20.51 10.81 -35.14
CA CYS A 84 19.50 11.27 -34.20
C CYS A 84 18.48 12.21 -34.84
N THR A 85 17.26 12.17 -34.30
CA THR A 85 16.17 13.07 -34.63
C THR A 85 15.64 13.75 -33.38
N PHE A 86 15.23 15.00 -33.51
CA PHE A 86 14.60 15.79 -32.46
C PHE A 86 13.10 15.78 -32.69
N TRP A 87 12.48 14.63 -32.45
CA TRP A 87 11.05 14.43 -32.69
C TRP A 87 10.33 14.03 -31.40
N ILE A 88 9.28 14.77 -31.09
CA ILE A 88 8.51 14.65 -29.86
C ILE A 88 7.07 14.35 -30.27
N GLN A 89 6.78 13.09 -30.55
CA GLN A 89 5.39 12.66 -30.62
C GLN A 89 5.24 11.37 -29.84
N PHE A 90 4.30 11.38 -28.91
CA PHE A 90 3.96 10.24 -28.08
C PHE A 90 2.47 9.95 -28.29
N PRO A 91 2.07 8.75 -28.72
CA PRO A 91 0.70 8.32 -28.55
C PRO A 91 0.42 8.21 -27.04
N SER A 92 -0.70 8.78 -26.56
CA SER A 92 -1.06 8.66 -25.14
C SER A 92 -1.48 7.21 -24.86
N ASP A 93 -0.60 6.42 -24.28
CA ASP A 93 -0.89 5.05 -23.87
C ASP A 93 -1.74 5.06 -22.59
N GLY A 94 -3.03 5.39 -22.70
CA GLY A 94 -4.04 5.17 -21.66
C GLY A 94 -3.78 5.81 -20.29
N ALA A 95 -4.54 5.38 -19.29
CA ALA A 95 -4.36 5.82 -17.89
C ALA A 95 -3.27 4.98 -17.20
N GLY A 96 -2.32 5.63 -16.53
CA GLY A 96 -1.28 4.95 -15.76
C GLY A 96 -0.17 4.28 -16.57
N VAL A 97 -0.07 4.56 -17.87
CA VAL A 97 1.05 4.13 -18.71
C VAL A 97 1.57 5.33 -19.50
N ALA A 98 2.87 5.39 -19.72
CA ALA A 98 3.48 6.34 -20.63
C ALA A 98 4.50 5.62 -21.52
N PHE A 99 4.57 6.05 -22.78
CA PHE A 99 5.54 5.55 -23.73
C PHE A 99 6.38 6.70 -24.26
N PHE A 100 7.70 6.57 -24.12
CA PHE A 100 8.68 7.53 -24.61
C PHE A 100 9.55 6.89 -25.65
N THR A 101 9.45 7.37 -26.88
CA THR A 101 10.23 6.86 -28.01
C THR A 101 11.72 7.15 -27.80
N THR A 102 12.56 6.12 -27.92
CA THR A 102 14.04 6.25 -27.93
C THR A 102 14.61 5.97 -29.30
N ARG A 103 13.93 5.14 -30.11
CA ARG A 103 14.29 4.81 -31.49
C ARG A 103 13.03 4.82 -32.35
N ALA A 104 13.09 5.41 -33.54
CA ALA A 104 12.01 5.34 -34.50
C ALA A 104 12.51 5.15 -35.93
N SER A 105 11.65 4.57 -36.76
CA SER A 105 11.82 4.52 -38.21
C SER A 105 10.48 4.72 -38.90
N VAL A 106 10.49 5.39 -40.05
CA VAL A 106 9.26 5.73 -40.79
C VAL A 106 9.42 5.25 -42.22
N THR A 107 8.51 4.39 -42.64
CA THR A 107 8.46 3.86 -44.01
C THR A 107 7.12 4.21 -44.62
N ASN A 108 7.16 4.93 -45.75
CA ASN A 108 5.98 5.22 -46.55
C ASN A 108 5.86 4.18 -47.68
N PHE A 109 4.65 3.73 -47.92
CA PHE A 109 4.27 2.84 -48.99
C PHE A 109 3.32 3.62 -49.90
N PRO A 110 3.82 4.19 -51.01
CA PRO A 110 3.01 4.97 -51.92
C PRO A 110 1.91 4.09 -52.53
N ASN A 111 0.75 4.68 -52.79
CA ASN A 111 -0.33 3.97 -53.45
C ASN A 111 0.06 3.60 -54.88
N GLN A 112 -0.39 2.43 -55.34
CA GLN A 112 -0.25 2.08 -56.75
C GLN A 112 -1.24 2.89 -57.60
N PRO A 113 -0.84 3.43 -58.76
CA PRO A 113 -1.74 4.18 -59.63
C PRO A 113 -2.97 3.35 -60.02
N GLY A 114 -4.17 3.91 -59.81
CA GLY A 114 -5.44 3.23 -60.14
C GLY A 114 -5.93 2.20 -59.12
N CYS A 115 -5.25 2.03 -58.00
CA CYS A 115 -5.67 1.13 -56.92
C CYS A 115 -6.47 1.85 -55.82
N ASN A 116 -7.58 1.23 -55.40
CA ASN A 116 -8.30 1.59 -54.18
C ASN A 116 -8.05 0.51 -53.10
N PRO A 117 -7.25 0.81 -52.07
CA PRO A 117 -6.90 -0.17 -51.03
C PRO A 117 -8.10 -0.56 -50.14
N PHE A 118 -9.20 0.21 -50.14
CA PHE A 118 -10.41 -0.11 -49.37
C PHE A 118 -11.33 -1.14 -50.06
N ASN A 119 -11.12 -1.40 -51.35
CA ASN A 119 -11.93 -2.35 -52.13
C ASN A 119 -11.19 -3.68 -52.39
N VAL A 120 -10.16 -3.98 -51.58
CA VAL A 120 -9.38 -5.21 -51.73
C VAL A 120 -10.13 -6.40 -51.11
N ALA A 121 -10.74 -7.22 -51.97
CA ALA A 121 -11.50 -8.40 -51.56
C ALA A 121 -10.71 -9.73 -51.57
N SER A 122 -9.45 -9.73 -52.04
CA SER A 122 -8.61 -10.94 -52.13
C SER A 122 -7.17 -10.68 -51.67
N PRO A 123 -6.53 -11.62 -50.95
CA PRO A 123 -5.12 -11.53 -50.54
C PRO A 123 -4.12 -11.47 -51.71
N THR A 124 -4.55 -11.87 -52.92
CA THR A 124 -3.72 -11.86 -54.14
C THR A 124 -3.85 -10.58 -54.95
N SER A 125 -4.69 -9.64 -54.52
CA SER A 125 -4.91 -8.38 -55.24
C SER A 125 -3.61 -7.58 -55.34
N GLN A 126 -3.35 -7.02 -56.51
CA GLN A 126 -2.22 -6.11 -56.76
C GLN A 126 -2.35 -4.81 -55.94
N CYS A 127 -3.57 -4.43 -55.56
CA CYS A 127 -3.86 -3.26 -54.74
C CYS A 127 -3.67 -3.49 -53.22
N LEU A 128 -3.30 -4.70 -52.80
CA LEU A 128 -2.96 -4.98 -51.40
C LEU A 128 -1.57 -4.42 -51.08
N VAL A 129 -1.50 -3.44 -50.17
CA VAL A 129 -0.22 -2.94 -49.66
C VAL A 129 0.43 -4.00 -48.78
N LYS A 130 1.48 -4.65 -49.31
CA LYS A 130 2.33 -5.54 -48.53
C LYS A 130 3.36 -4.68 -47.80
N THR A 131 3.44 -4.81 -46.48
CA THR A 131 4.44 -4.11 -45.66
C THR A 131 5.76 -4.86 -45.61
N LYS A 132 5.73 -6.19 -45.77
CA LYS A 132 6.93 -7.03 -45.84
C LYS A 132 7.38 -7.21 -47.29
N ASN A 133 8.68 -7.04 -47.53
CA ASN A 133 9.35 -7.28 -48.83
C ASN A 133 8.72 -6.50 -50.00
N ASN A 134 8.31 -5.26 -49.76
CA ASN A 134 7.80 -4.39 -50.82
C ASN A 134 8.95 -3.58 -51.42
N PRO A 135 9.29 -3.78 -52.70
CA PRO A 135 10.39 -3.05 -53.35
C PRO A 135 10.08 -1.56 -53.56
N ASN A 136 8.82 -1.15 -53.44
CA ASN A 136 8.39 0.24 -53.66
C ASN A 136 8.29 1.05 -52.36
N ASN A 137 8.86 0.55 -51.25
CA ASN A 137 8.84 1.27 -49.99
C ASN A 137 9.82 2.46 -50.02
N ILE A 138 9.38 3.58 -49.46
CA ILE A 138 10.19 4.79 -49.33
C ILE A 138 10.53 4.95 -47.86
N THR A 139 11.82 4.89 -47.54
CA THR A 139 12.28 5.19 -46.17
C THR A 139 12.22 6.70 -45.97
N VAL A 140 11.20 7.17 -45.25
CA VAL A 140 11.03 8.60 -44.92
C VAL A 140 11.99 8.99 -43.80
N MET A 141 12.13 8.10 -42.82
CA MET A 141 13.09 8.25 -41.73
C MET A 141 13.83 6.93 -41.53
N PRO A 142 15.17 6.90 -41.72
CA PRO A 142 15.96 5.73 -41.39
C PRO A 142 15.88 5.46 -39.89
N VAL A 143 16.33 4.28 -39.45
CA VAL A 143 16.43 3.95 -38.03
C VAL A 143 17.25 5.03 -37.32
N SER A 144 16.58 5.83 -36.49
CA SER A 144 17.16 7.01 -35.83
C SER A 144 16.83 6.99 -34.35
N TYR A 145 17.75 7.48 -33.53
CA TYR A 145 17.51 7.67 -32.10
C TYR A 145 16.86 9.02 -31.82
N ILE A 146 16.07 9.11 -30.76
CA ILE A 146 15.60 10.39 -30.22
C ILE A 146 16.73 10.99 -29.39
N ALA A 147 17.15 12.20 -29.76
CA ALA A 147 18.20 12.89 -29.04
C ALA A 147 17.72 13.34 -27.65
N ASP A 148 18.62 13.17 -26.68
CA ASP A 148 18.58 13.78 -25.35
C ASP A 148 17.37 13.39 -24.50
N ILE A 149 16.76 12.23 -24.78
CA ILE A 149 15.54 11.75 -24.11
C ILE A 149 15.69 11.63 -22.58
N GLU A 150 16.91 11.43 -22.09
CA GLU A 150 17.21 11.35 -20.66
C GLU A 150 16.98 12.66 -19.91
N ASP A 151 17.13 13.81 -20.58
CA ASP A 151 16.98 15.13 -19.97
C ASP A 151 15.56 15.72 -20.11
N TYR A 152 14.64 14.96 -20.69
CA TYR A 152 13.23 15.31 -20.71
C TYR A 152 12.66 15.22 -19.30
N THR A 153 11.74 16.13 -19.00
CA THR A 153 11.05 16.17 -17.71
C THR A 153 9.68 15.54 -17.82
N VAL A 154 9.39 14.62 -16.91
CA VAL A 154 8.09 13.96 -16.75
C VAL A 154 7.40 14.58 -15.55
N MET A 155 6.17 15.04 -15.74
CA MET A 155 5.27 15.37 -14.65
C MET A 155 4.35 14.18 -14.39
N ILE A 156 4.29 13.75 -13.13
CA ILE A 156 3.43 12.66 -12.67
C ILE A 156 2.38 13.25 -11.73
N GLU A 157 1.13 13.12 -12.12
CA GLU A 157 -0.02 13.42 -11.28
C GLU A 157 -0.73 12.13 -10.95
N HIS A 158 -1.05 11.93 -9.67
CA HIS A 158 -1.85 10.79 -9.26
C HIS A 158 -2.81 11.13 -8.15
N SER A 159 -3.89 10.37 -8.10
CA SER A 159 -4.89 10.42 -7.06
C SER A 159 -5.09 9.05 -6.45
N VAL A 160 -5.46 9.04 -5.18
CA VAL A 160 -5.76 7.83 -4.41
C VAL A 160 -7.04 8.03 -3.62
N ARG A 161 -7.80 6.96 -3.46
CA ARG A 161 -9.05 6.97 -2.72
C ARG A 161 -9.16 5.76 -1.80
N GLY A 162 -9.83 5.96 -0.67
CA GLY A 162 -10.31 4.90 0.21
C GLY A 162 -11.62 4.29 -0.26
N SER A 163 -11.76 2.96 -0.11
CA SER A 163 -13.01 2.27 -0.45
C SER A 163 -14.07 2.51 0.63
N SER A 164 -13.69 2.30 1.88
CA SER A 164 -14.56 2.47 3.05
C SER A 164 -14.32 3.79 3.79
N THR A 165 -13.12 4.37 3.64
CA THR A 165 -12.76 5.63 4.27
C THR A 165 -13.12 6.84 3.38
N SER A 166 -13.20 8.03 3.97
CA SER A 166 -13.44 9.28 3.23
C SER A 166 -12.16 9.86 2.61
N ILE A 167 -11.08 9.08 2.57
CA ILE A 167 -9.80 9.51 2.03
C ILE A 167 -9.94 9.67 0.51
N ALA A 168 -9.72 10.88 0.00
CA ALA A 168 -9.60 11.17 -1.42
C ALA A 168 -8.54 12.26 -1.59
N LEU A 169 -7.33 11.86 -1.98
CA LEU A 169 -6.17 12.74 -2.02
C LEU A 169 -5.52 12.74 -3.39
N ARG A 170 -5.03 13.91 -3.78
CA ARG A 170 -4.12 14.11 -4.91
C ARG A 170 -2.69 14.19 -4.41
N ASN A 171 -1.73 13.78 -5.22
CA ASN A 171 -0.31 13.79 -4.87
C ASN A 171 0.22 15.17 -4.46
N GLY A 172 -0.30 16.25 -5.06
CA GLY A 172 0.00 17.63 -4.65
C GLY A 172 -0.25 17.95 -3.16
N LEU A 173 -1.16 17.23 -2.49
CA LEU A 173 -1.47 17.41 -1.05
C LEU A 173 -0.68 16.47 -0.14
N MET A 174 0.04 15.50 -0.70
CA MET A 174 0.83 14.51 0.03
C MET A 174 2.33 14.83 -0.14
N ASN A 175 3.17 14.27 0.72
CA ASN A 175 4.61 14.28 0.51
C ASN A 175 5.02 12.99 -0.23
N GLY A 176 5.86 13.15 -1.25
CA GLY A 176 6.34 12.08 -2.11
C GLY A 176 7.85 11.89 -2.00
N ALA A 177 8.34 10.76 -2.48
CA ALA A 177 9.76 10.58 -2.77
C ALA A 177 9.97 9.59 -3.92
N LEU A 178 10.98 9.83 -4.76
CA LEU A 178 11.46 8.86 -5.74
C LEU A 178 12.65 8.11 -5.14
N CYS A 179 12.53 6.81 -4.92
CA CYS A 179 13.56 5.99 -4.29
C CYS A 179 14.05 4.91 -5.25
N SER A 180 15.23 4.34 -4.97
CA SER A 180 15.66 3.11 -5.63
C SER A 180 14.75 1.91 -5.29
N PRO A 181 14.82 0.76 -5.99
CA PRO A 181 13.89 -0.35 -5.77
C PRO A 181 13.98 -0.92 -4.34
N ASN A 182 15.15 -0.77 -3.71
CA ASN A 182 15.40 -1.18 -2.32
C ASN A 182 14.86 -0.17 -1.28
N GLY A 183 14.19 0.90 -1.70
CA GLY A 183 13.70 1.99 -0.84
C GLY A 183 14.81 2.87 -0.26
N GLN A 184 16.03 2.78 -0.80
CA GLN A 184 17.19 3.60 -0.44
C GLN A 184 17.40 4.73 -1.46
N ASN A 185 18.24 5.73 -1.15
CA ASN A 185 18.56 6.87 -2.04
C ASN A 185 17.33 7.61 -2.59
N CYS A 186 16.54 8.19 -1.69
CA CYS A 186 15.28 8.84 -2.03
C CYS A 186 15.46 10.33 -2.36
N LYS A 187 15.01 10.77 -3.54
CA LYS A 187 14.80 12.17 -3.89
C LYS A 187 13.41 12.60 -3.41
N THR A 188 13.36 13.37 -2.32
CA THR A 188 12.09 13.79 -1.70
C THR A 188 11.44 14.93 -2.46
N VAL A 189 10.11 14.85 -2.63
CA VAL A 189 9.28 15.89 -3.22
C VAL A 189 8.17 16.24 -2.23
N THR A 190 8.27 17.43 -1.65
CA THR A 190 7.27 18.00 -0.74
C THR A 190 6.46 19.08 -1.44
N ASN A 191 5.32 19.46 -0.87
CA ASN A 191 4.53 20.58 -1.40
C ASN A 191 5.38 21.87 -1.49
N ALA A 192 6.23 22.14 -0.49
CA ALA A 192 7.15 23.28 -0.50
C ALA A 192 8.17 23.20 -1.66
N SER A 193 8.73 22.02 -1.97
CA SER A 193 9.67 21.88 -3.09
C SER A 193 8.98 21.95 -4.46
N ARG A 194 7.73 21.47 -4.58
CA ARG A 194 6.95 21.58 -5.83
C ARG A 194 6.68 23.04 -6.18
N THR A 195 6.14 23.79 -5.21
CA THR A 195 5.73 25.18 -5.40
C THR A 195 6.90 26.15 -5.46
N ALA A 196 8.07 25.79 -4.91
CA ALA A 196 9.28 26.60 -5.00
C ALA A 196 9.83 26.71 -6.43
N ALA A 197 9.78 25.62 -7.22
CA ALA A 197 10.24 25.61 -8.60
C ALA A 197 9.16 26.10 -9.57
N ASN A 198 7.90 25.73 -9.35
CA ASN A 198 6.78 26.19 -10.13
C ASN A 198 5.52 26.28 -9.24
N PRO A 199 5.03 27.50 -8.93
CA PRO A 199 3.84 27.70 -8.10
C PRO A 199 2.56 27.04 -8.63
N SER A 200 2.53 26.70 -9.92
CA SER A 200 1.42 26.02 -10.60
C SER A 200 1.68 24.53 -10.88
N ALA A 201 2.76 23.95 -10.33
CA ALA A 201 3.02 22.52 -10.47
C ALA A 201 2.01 21.71 -9.65
N ASP A 202 1.07 21.09 -10.35
CA ASP A 202 0.04 20.25 -9.75
C ASP A 202 0.52 18.80 -9.47
N GLY A 203 1.65 18.39 -10.07
CA GLY A 203 2.26 17.06 -9.95
C GLY A 203 3.74 17.07 -9.56
N ASP A 204 4.35 15.89 -9.50
CA ASP A 204 5.78 15.73 -9.24
C ASP A 204 6.57 15.73 -10.55
N ILE A 205 7.67 16.47 -10.60
CA ILE A 205 8.48 16.60 -11.80
C ILE A 205 9.82 15.89 -11.59
N TYR A 206 10.16 14.98 -12.49
CA TYR A 206 11.44 14.27 -12.53
C TYR A 206 12.00 14.25 -13.94
N THR A 207 13.32 14.19 -14.06
CA THR A 207 13.93 13.87 -15.37
C THR A 207 13.79 12.38 -15.66
N ILE A 208 13.78 12.00 -16.93
CA ILE A 208 13.87 10.59 -17.34
C ILE A 208 15.14 9.96 -16.75
N ARG A 209 16.24 10.72 -16.70
CA ARG A 209 17.51 10.34 -16.05
C ARG A 209 17.31 9.99 -14.57
N ASP A 210 16.56 10.80 -13.81
CA ASP A 210 16.25 10.50 -12.40
C ASP A 210 15.50 9.16 -12.26
N ILE A 211 14.51 8.92 -13.13
CA ILE A 211 13.69 7.69 -13.12
C ILE A 211 14.55 6.47 -13.48
N LEU A 212 15.39 6.58 -14.51
CA LEU A 212 16.30 5.52 -14.94
C LEU A 212 17.33 5.20 -13.85
N ALA A 213 17.96 6.22 -13.27
CA ALA A 213 18.91 6.05 -12.18
C ALA A 213 18.24 5.41 -10.95
N ALA A 214 17.03 5.84 -10.60
CA ALA A 214 16.24 5.22 -9.53
C ALA A 214 15.85 3.78 -9.87
N ALA A 215 15.57 3.44 -11.14
CA ALA A 215 15.27 2.07 -11.56
C ALA A 215 16.50 1.14 -11.59
N GLY A 216 17.72 1.69 -11.49
CA GLY A 216 18.95 0.96 -11.76
C GLY A 216 19.13 0.61 -13.24
N ALA A 217 18.52 1.40 -14.13
CA ALA A 217 18.50 1.20 -15.57
C ALA A 217 19.50 2.12 -16.28
N ASP A 218 20.20 1.58 -17.27
CA ASP A 218 21.02 2.33 -18.22
C ASP A 218 20.55 1.98 -19.64
N LEU A 219 20.20 2.99 -20.43
CA LEU A 219 19.71 2.80 -21.80
C LEU A 219 20.79 2.26 -22.74
N ASP A 220 22.05 2.55 -22.46
CA ASP A 220 23.18 2.12 -23.30
C ASP A 220 23.72 0.74 -22.88
N ALA A 221 23.16 0.15 -21.83
CA ALA A 221 23.48 -1.23 -21.45
C ALA A 221 22.87 -2.26 -22.44
N PRO A 222 23.47 -3.45 -22.56
CA PRO A 222 22.96 -4.52 -23.42
C PRO A 222 21.56 -4.95 -23.02
N SER A 223 20.67 -5.09 -24.01
CA SER A 223 19.30 -5.50 -23.79
C SER A 223 19.20 -6.98 -23.42
N THR A 224 18.41 -7.27 -22.38
CA THR A 224 18.10 -8.66 -21.96
C THR A 224 16.93 -9.26 -22.74
N ALA A 225 16.21 -8.46 -23.54
CA ALA A 225 15.01 -8.89 -24.23
C ALA A 225 15.27 -10.03 -25.23
N PRO A 226 14.35 -11.02 -25.36
CA PRO A 226 14.47 -12.09 -26.34
C PRO A 226 14.45 -11.60 -27.80
N GLY A 227 13.76 -10.49 -28.06
CA GLY A 227 13.66 -9.86 -29.38
C GLY A 227 14.92 -9.08 -29.79
N ALA A 228 15.80 -8.78 -28.83
CA ALA A 228 17.01 -8.01 -29.09
C ALA A 228 18.09 -8.85 -29.79
N ASN A 229 18.81 -8.24 -30.72
CA ASN A 229 19.95 -8.87 -31.38
C ASN A 229 21.18 -8.87 -30.45
N LYS A 230 21.28 -9.91 -29.62
CA LYS A 230 22.39 -10.11 -28.66
C LYS A 230 23.75 -10.23 -29.34
N ALA A 231 23.81 -10.79 -30.56
CA ALA A 231 25.05 -10.93 -31.31
C ALA A 231 25.59 -9.56 -31.81
N ALA A 232 24.69 -8.61 -32.07
CA ALA A 232 25.03 -7.24 -32.45
C ALA A 232 25.21 -6.31 -31.24
N GLY A 233 25.04 -6.81 -30.01
CA GLY A 233 25.12 -5.99 -28.79
C GLY A 233 24.01 -4.95 -28.69
N GLU A 234 22.78 -5.28 -29.12
CA GLU A 234 21.66 -4.33 -29.09
C GLU A 234 21.38 -3.82 -27.67
N THR A 235 21.31 -2.50 -27.51
CA THR A 235 21.10 -1.83 -26.21
C THR A 235 19.62 -1.61 -25.89
N TYR A 236 19.30 -1.31 -24.63
CA TYR A 236 17.93 -0.94 -24.23
C TYR A 236 17.38 0.29 -24.96
N ARG A 237 18.26 1.23 -25.36
CA ARG A 237 17.90 2.39 -26.20
C ARG A 237 17.34 1.95 -27.56
N SER A 238 17.86 0.84 -28.09
CA SER A 238 17.45 0.30 -29.39
C SER A 238 16.25 -0.65 -29.29
N SER A 239 16.28 -1.62 -28.37
CA SER A 239 15.19 -2.60 -28.23
C SER A 239 13.95 -2.01 -27.57
N GLY A 240 14.11 -0.98 -26.73
CA GLY A 240 13.10 -0.53 -25.79
C GLY A 240 13.22 -1.24 -24.44
N ILE A 241 12.59 -0.65 -23.43
CA ILE A 241 12.69 -1.05 -22.02
C ILE A 241 11.36 -0.83 -21.31
N VAL A 242 11.00 -1.71 -20.38
CA VAL A 242 9.80 -1.56 -19.55
C VAL A 242 10.19 -1.33 -18.10
N ILE A 243 9.71 -0.22 -17.54
CA ILE A 243 9.93 0.17 -16.15
C ILE A 243 8.58 0.21 -15.45
N VAL A 244 8.41 -0.63 -14.44
CA VAL A 244 7.24 -0.62 -13.57
C VAL A 244 7.53 0.30 -12.40
N ILE A 245 6.65 1.26 -12.16
CA ILE A 245 6.77 2.23 -11.07
C ILE A 245 5.64 1.96 -10.08
N ILE A 246 6.00 1.39 -8.93
CA ILE A 246 5.06 1.19 -7.83
C ILE A 246 4.97 2.50 -7.05
N ILE A 247 3.76 3.05 -6.94
CA ILE A 247 3.40 4.14 -6.04
C ILE A 247 2.93 3.49 -4.74
N GLU A 248 3.81 3.43 -3.75
CA GLU A 248 3.52 2.87 -2.44
C GLU A 248 3.00 3.96 -1.51
N TYR A 249 1.77 3.82 -1.02
CA TYR A 249 1.16 4.73 -0.05
C TYR A 249 1.31 4.21 1.38
N GLN A 250 1.62 5.12 2.31
CA GLN A 250 1.66 4.82 3.74
C GLN A 250 1.26 6.03 4.59
N ASN A 251 0.71 5.77 5.77
CA ASN A 251 0.49 6.82 6.77
C ASN A 251 1.82 7.27 7.37
N VAL A 252 1.96 8.59 7.56
CA VAL A 252 3.10 9.16 8.26
C VAL A 252 3.06 8.72 9.73
N ARG A 253 4.18 8.19 10.23
CA ARG A 253 4.28 7.77 11.63
C ARG A 253 3.98 8.94 12.56
N PHE A 254 3.21 8.67 13.62
CA PHE A 254 2.80 9.65 14.62
C PHE A 254 1.92 10.81 14.13
N LYS A 255 1.43 10.77 12.89
CA LYS A 255 0.44 11.73 12.39
C LYS A 255 -0.83 11.00 12.00
N LEU A 256 -1.97 11.50 12.47
CA LEU A 256 -3.25 10.80 12.37
C LEU A 256 -3.80 10.79 10.93
N ASP A 257 -3.70 11.93 10.23
CA ASP A 257 -4.38 12.14 8.94
C ASP A 257 -3.41 12.57 7.82
N GLN A 258 -2.13 12.22 7.94
CA GLN A 258 -1.15 12.49 6.88
C GLN A 258 -0.72 11.20 6.20
N ILE A 259 -0.84 11.21 4.88
CA ILE A 259 -0.43 10.12 4.00
C ILE A 259 0.74 10.63 3.15
N GLU A 260 1.73 9.78 3.01
CA GLU A 260 2.88 9.98 2.12
C GLU A 260 2.93 8.84 1.10
N TYR A 261 3.70 9.06 0.04
CA TYR A 261 3.89 8.05 -1.00
C TYR A 261 5.34 7.99 -1.46
N LYS A 262 5.70 6.84 -2.04
CA LYS A 262 7.02 6.62 -2.63
C LYS A 262 6.87 6.03 -4.03
N TYR A 263 7.64 6.53 -4.97
CA TYR A 263 7.84 5.90 -6.27
C TYR A 263 9.01 4.92 -6.18
N LEU A 264 8.73 3.67 -6.52
CA LEU A 264 9.68 2.58 -6.57
C LEU A 264 9.73 2.06 -8.02
N PRO A 265 10.52 2.72 -8.90
CA PRO A 265 10.73 2.27 -10.26
C PRO A 265 11.62 1.02 -10.26
N GLN A 266 11.29 0.04 -11.10
CA GLN A 266 12.05 -1.18 -11.28
C GLN A 266 11.98 -1.64 -12.74
N ILE A 267 13.11 -2.07 -13.29
CA ILE A 267 13.19 -2.72 -14.60
C ILE A 267 12.50 -4.09 -14.53
N ILE A 268 11.80 -4.47 -15.61
CA ILE A 268 11.37 -5.85 -15.82
C ILE A 268 12.31 -6.51 -16.82
N ASP A 269 13.18 -7.38 -16.33
CA ASP A 269 14.16 -8.08 -17.15
C ASP A 269 13.48 -8.88 -18.28
N GLY A 270 14.06 -8.82 -19.48
CA GLY A 270 13.54 -9.52 -20.65
C GLY A 270 12.37 -8.84 -21.36
N ASN A 271 11.79 -7.77 -20.79
CA ASN A 271 10.71 -7.05 -21.45
C ASN A 271 11.24 -5.90 -22.32
N GLU A 272 10.90 -5.95 -23.60
CA GLU A 272 11.01 -4.81 -24.52
C GLU A 272 9.62 -4.22 -24.79
N TYR A 273 9.59 -2.98 -25.26
CA TYR A 273 8.36 -2.39 -25.75
C TYR A 273 8.55 -1.70 -27.10
N LYS A 274 7.61 -2.03 -27.98
CA LYS A 274 7.52 -1.57 -29.35
C LYS A 274 6.09 -1.14 -29.64
N ALA A 275 5.93 0.01 -30.27
CA ALA A 275 4.68 0.52 -30.78
C ALA A 275 4.79 0.72 -32.29
N VAL A 276 3.85 0.13 -33.04
CA VAL A 276 3.76 0.31 -34.49
C VAL A 276 2.47 1.02 -34.81
N GLU A 277 2.59 2.20 -35.41
CA GLU A 277 1.45 3.00 -35.85
C GLU A 277 1.36 2.93 -37.37
N ASN A 278 0.16 2.66 -37.87
CA ASN A 278 -0.12 2.57 -39.29
C ASN A 278 -1.03 3.73 -39.67
N VAL A 279 -0.48 4.72 -40.38
CA VAL A 279 -1.19 5.91 -40.81
C VAL A 279 -1.55 5.75 -42.28
N TYR A 280 -2.85 5.69 -42.58
CA TYR A 280 -3.34 5.74 -43.95
C TYR A 280 -3.65 7.19 -44.32
N ASN A 281 -3.02 7.70 -45.37
CA ASN A 281 -3.30 9.01 -45.89
C ASN A 281 -4.42 8.93 -46.94
N THR A 282 -5.53 9.60 -46.66
CA THR A 282 -6.74 9.56 -47.49
C THR A 282 -6.62 10.36 -48.79
N THR A 283 -5.64 11.27 -48.87
CA THR A 283 -5.49 12.18 -50.03
C THR A 283 -4.71 11.56 -51.18
N ASP A 284 -3.61 10.88 -50.88
CA ASP A 284 -2.73 10.20 -51.84
C ASP A 284 -2.93 8.67 -51.84
N GLY A 285 -3.70 8.14 -50.90
CA GLY A 285 -3.88 6.71 -50.66
C GLY A 285 -2.63 6.01 -50.13
N SER A 286 -1.61 6.77 -49.73
CA SER A 286 -0.35 6.22 -49.23
C SER A 286 -0.53 5.66 -47.83
N TYR A 287 0.29 4.66 -47.52
CA TYR A 287 0.26 3.96 -46.24
C TYR A 287 1.61 4.16 -45.56
N THR A 288 1.63 4.75 -44.37
CA THR A 288 2.86 5.02 -43.63
C THR A 288 2.91 4.16 -42.38
N VAL A 289 4.02 3.43 -42.22
CA VAL A 289 4.30 2.66 -41.00
C VAL A 289 5.33 3.42 -40.20
N ILE A 290 4.97 3.73 -38.96
CA ILE A 290 5.85 4.35 -37.97
C ILE A 290 6.17 3.27 -36.93
N ASP A 291 7.41 2.82 -36.93
CA ASP A 291 7.91 1.81 -36.01
C ASP A 291 8.71 2.50 -34.90
N ARG A 292 8.25 2.36 -33.64
CA ARG A 292 8.82 3.03 -32.47
C ARG A 292 9.22 2.00 -31.41
N HIS A 293 10.40 2.18 -30.87
CA HIS A 293 10.89 1.50 -29.68
C HIS A 293 11.24 2.53 -28.62
N GLY A 294 11.12 2.16 -27.35
CA GLY A 294 11.21 3.16 -26.30
C GLY A 294 11.06 2.67 -24.89
N ILE A 295 11.03 3.64 -23.98
CA ILE A 295 10.79 3.46 -22.56
C ILE A 295 9.29 3.38 -22.35
N ARG A 296 8.81 2.28 -21.78
CA ARG A 296 7.44 2.16 -21.30
C ARG A 296 7.43 2.25 -19.78
N LEU A 297 6.79 3.28 -19.26
CA LEU A 297 6.51 3.41 -17.83
C LEU A 297 5.14 2.84 -17.53
N VAL A 298 5.04 1.96 -16.53
CA VAL A 298 3.78 1.37 -16.07
C VAL A 298 3.61 1.68 -14.59
N PHE A 299 2.61 2.48 -14.26
CA PHE A 299 2.34 2.89 -12.88
C PHE A 299 1.37 1.93 -12.20
N GLN A 300 1.73 1.48 -11.00
CA GLN A 300 0.89 0.64 -10.17
C GLN A 300 0.74 1.26 -8.78
N GLN A 301 -0.49 1.34 -8.28
CA GLN A 301 -0.77 1.91 -6.97
C GLN A 301 -0.89 0.79 -5.93
N HIS A 302 -0.12 0.86 -4.85
CA HIS A 302 -0.07 -0.15 -3.80
C HIS A 302 0.13 0.48 -2.41
N GLY A 303 0.01 -0.29 -1.34
CA GLY A 303 0.31 0.13 0.03
C GLY A 303 -0.89 0.04 0.96
N THR A 304 -0.88 0.83 2.02
CA THR A 304 -1.98 0.90 3.00
C THR A 304 -2.26 2.33 3.36
N ILE A 305 -3.53 2.72 3.24
CA ILE A 305 -4.01 4.01 3.70
C ILE A 305 -4.98 3.79 4.85
N GLY A 306 -4.93 4.65 5.85
CA GLY A 306 -5.85 4.57 6.98
C GLY A 306 -6.19 5.94 7.52
N GLN A 307 -7.36 6.01 8.13
CA GLN A 307 -7.81 7.18 8.90
C GLN A 307 -8.03 6.75 10.35
N PHE A 308 -8.01 7.72 11.27
CA PHE A 308 -8.28 7.43 12.67
C PHE A 308 -9.66 6.76 12.83
N GLY A 309 -9.68 5.63 13.54
CA GLY A 309 -10.90 4.88 13.83
C GLY A 309 -10.99 4.59 15.32
N PHE A 310 -11.93 5.23 16.02
CA PHE A 310 -12.11 5.02 17.45
C PHE A 310 -12.43 3.55 17.78
N VAL A 311 -13.24 2.89 16.94
CA VAL A 311 -13.55 1.46 17.08
C VAL A 311 -12.28 0.62 16.96
N ALA A 312 -11.41 0.89 15.98
CA ALA A 312 -10.16 0.16 15.80
C ALA A 312 -9.22 0.32 17.02
N LEU A 313 -9.09 1.55 17.54
CA LEU A 313 -8.33 1.79 18.78
C LEU A 313 -8.91 1.01 19.95
N LEU A 314 -10.23 1.07 20.15
CA LEU A 314 -10.91 0.42 21.27
C LEU A 314 -10.79 -1.12 21.18
N THR A 315 -10.97 -1.71 20.00
CA THR A 315 -10.83 -3.16 19.81
C THR A 315 -9.41 -3.62 20.13
N ASN A 316 -8.39 -2.89 19.67
CA ASN A 316 -7.00 -3.22 19.98
C ASN A 316 -6.67 -3.00 21.46
N LEU A 317 -7.25 -1.99 22.11
CA LEU A 317 -7.09 -1.76 23.55
C LEU A 317 -7.77 -2.86 24.39
N VAL A 318 -8.97 -3.31 24.01
CA VAL A 318 -9.68 -4.41 24.68
C VAL A 318 -8.91 -5.72 24.54
N ALA A 319 -8.40 -6.03 23.34
CA ALA A 319 -7.51 -7.18 23.14
C ALA A 319 -6.27 -7.09 24.02
N SER A 320 -5.72 -5.87 24.18
CA SER A 320 -4.58 -5.60 25.04
C SER A 320 -4.87 -5.80 26.54
N PHE A 321 -6.09 -5.55 27.01
CA PHE A 321 -6.49 -5.82 28.41
C PHE A 321 -6.44 -7.31 28.77
N ALA A 322 -6.63 -8.21 27.80
CA ALA A 322 -6.50 -9.64 28.03
C ALA A 322 -5.07 -10.04 28.46
N LEU A 323 -4.04 -9.37 27.94
CA LEU A 323 -2.64 -9.60 28.34
C LEU A 323 -2.40 -9.24 29.82
N PHE A 324 -3.06 -8.20 30.34
CA PHE A 324 -2.96 -7.87 31.77
C PHE A 324 -3.55 -8.96 32.67
N LYS A 325 -4.60 -9.65 32.21
CA LYS A 325 -5.15 -10.81 32.94
C LYS A 325 -4.22 -12.00 32.94
N LEU A 326 -3.46 -12.21 31.85
CA LEU A 326 -2.44 -13.24 31.82
C LEU A 326 -1.32 -12.98 32.85
N ALA A 327 -0.92 -11.72 33.06
CA ALA A 327 0.04 -11.37 34.10
C ALA A 327 -0.46 -11.68 35.52
N GLU A 328 -1.74 -11.41 35.80
CA GLU A 328 -2.38 -11.78 37.06
C GLU A 328 -2.32 -13.30 37.28
N LEU A 329 -2.68 -14.09 36.26
CA LEU A 329 -2.61 -15.56 36.32
C LEU A 329 -1.19 -16.06 36.59
N ILE A 330 -0.18 -15.48 35.94
CA ILE A 330 1.22 -15.87 36.15
C ILE A 330 1.63 -15.58 37.61
N VAL A 331 1.35 -14.38 38.11
CA VAL A 331 1.69 -14.01 39.50
C VAL A 331 0.94 -14.88 40.50
N GLU A 332 -0.31 -15.24 40.20
CA GLU A 332 -1.11 -16.16 41.00
C GLU A 332 -0.50 -17.56 41.06
N ILE A 333 -0.05 -18.11 39.92
CA ILE A 333 0.67 -19.39 39.89
C ILE A 333 1.95 -19.30 40.73
N PHE A 334 2.69 -18.19 40.63
CA PHE A 334 3.87 -17.95 41.46
C PHE A 334 3.54 -17.91 42.96
N MET A 335 2.47 -17.20 43.33
CA MET A 335 1.99 -17.08 44.70
C MET A 335 1.60 -18.44 45.30
N LEU A 336 0.85 -19.26 44.57
CA LEU A 336 0.27 -20.51 45.09
C LEU A 336 1.21 -21.72 44.99
N ARG A 337 2.14 -21.75 44.03
CA ARG A 337 3.05 -22.90 43.85
C ARG A 337 4.44 -22.67 44.41
N PHE A 338 5.00 -21.47 44.23
CA PHE A 338 6.43 -21.21 44.41
C PHE A 338 6.76 -20.33 45.62
N HIS A 339 5.80 -19.55 46.14
CA HIS A 339 6.05 -18.72 47.31
C HIS A 339 6.26 -19.56 48.60
N PRO A 340 7.19 -19.19 49.51
CA PRO A 340 7.39 -19.90 50.78
C PRO A 340 6.10 -20.02 51.60
N ASP A 341 5.36 -18.93 51.72
CA ASP A 341 4.11 -18.85 52.51
C ASP A 341 2.85 -19.26 51.72
N LYS A 342 3.00 -20.10 50.68
CA LYS A 342 1.90 -20.51 49.79
C LYS A 342 0.67 -21.09 50.50
N ARG A 343 0.86 -21.78 51.64
CA ARG A 343 -0.24 -22.37 52.42
C ARG A 343 -1.15 -21.31 53.04
N GLU A 344 -0.58 -20.17 53.43
CA GLU A 344 -1.37 -19.06 53.97
C GLU A 344 -2.15 -18.36 52.86
N TYR A 345 -1.52 -18.17 51.69
CA TYR A 345 -2.19 -17.64 50.51
C TYR A 345 -3.31 -18.55 49.98
N GLU A 346 -3.11 -19.88 50.02
CA GLU A 346 -4.12 -20.86 49.61
C GLU A 346 -5.35 -20.79 50.52
N LYS A 347 -5.17 -20.77 51.84
CA LYS A 347 -6.25 -20.62 52.82
C LYS A 347 -6.98 -19.29 52.71
N ALA A 348 -6.26 -18.21 52.43
CA ALA A 348 -6.86 -16.88 52.31
C ALA A 348 -7.66 -16.72 51.01
N LYS A 349 -7.34 -17.50 49.97
CA LYS A 349 -7.95 -17.41 48.65
C LYS A 349 -9.12 -18.37 48.47
N TYR A 350 -9.00 -19.60 48.95
CA TYR A 350 -10.00 -20.65 48.78
C TYR A 350 -10.73 -20.86 50.10
N ASP A 351 -12.04 -20.59 50.10
CA ASP A 351 -12.95 -20.96 51.19
C ASP A 351 -13.48 -22.38 50.87
N ASP A 352 -13.20 -23.38 51.72
CA ASP A 352 -13.72 -24.74 51.55
C ASP A 352 -15.23 -24.75 51.84
N VAL A 353 -16.04 -25.01 50.81
CA VAL A 353 -17.52 -24.91 50.87
C VAL A 353 -18.12 -25.78 51.98
N ASP A 354 -17.57 -26.98 52.20
CA ASP A 354 -18.04 -27.90 53.23
C ASP A 354 -17.88 -27.32 54.64
N THR A 355 -16.79 -26.60 54.90
CA THR A 355 -16.55 -25.95 56.20
C THR A 355 -17.48 -24.75 56.46
N VAL A 356 -17.77 -23.97 55.42
CA VAL A 356 -18.69 -22.81 55.51
C VAL A 356 -20.14 -23.27 55.74
N LEU A 357 -20.55 -24.38 55.13
CA LEU A 357 -21.85 -24.98 55.38
C LEU A 357 -21.94 -25.52 56.81
N GLU A 358 -20.91 -26.22 57.30
CA GLU A 358 -20.87 -26.72 58.67
C GLU A 358 -20.93 -25.60 59.72
N GLU A 359 -20.23 -24.48 59.53
CA GLU A 359 -20.31 -23.32 60.42
C GLU A 359 -21.71 -22.68 60.39
N LYS A 360 -22.31 -22.50 59.21
CA LYS A 360 -23.70 -21.99 59.10
C LYS A 360 -24.73 -22.93 59.72
N TYR A 361 -24.53 -24.25 59.61
CA TYR A 361 -25.39 -25.25 60.26
C TYR A 361 -25.24 -25.23 61.79
N LYS A 362 -24.03 -24.99 62.31
CA LYS A 362 -23.79 -24.82 63.76
C LYS A 362 -24.37 -23.53 64.32
N ASP A 363 -24.32 -22.43 63.57
CA ASP A 363 -24.85 -21.13 64.02
C ASP A 363 -26.39 -21.09 63.93
N GLY A 364 -26.98 -21.75 62.92
CA GLY A 364 -28.44 -21.86 62.75
C GLY A 364 -29.15 -22.85 63.69
N SER A 365 -28.42 -23.65 64.47
CA SER A 365 -29.00 -24.65 65.39
C SER A 365 -29.05 -24.20 66.87
N VAL A 366 -28.62 -22.97 67.19
CA VAL A 366 -28.64 -22.44 68.56
C VAL A 366 -29.95 -21.71 68.92
N GLU A 367 -30.81 -21.38 67.96
CA GLU A 367 -31.99 -20.52 68.21
C GLU A 367 -33.35 -21.27 68.42
N LYS A 368 -33.36 -22.61 68.48
CA LYS A 368 -34.58 -23.39 68.76
C LYS A 368 -34.42 -24.39 69.91
N SER A 369 -34.14 -23.89 71.12
CA SER A 369 -34.43 -24.65 72.35
C SER A 369 -34.52 -23.72 73.56
N LYS A 370 -35.63 -22.99 73.66
CA LYS A 370 -36.22 -22.49 74.91
C LYS A 370 -37.59 -21.89 74.61
N ASN A 371 -38.60 -22.75 74.64
CA ASN A 371 -39.95 -22.50 75.16
C ASN A 371 -40.84 -23.71 74.83
N SER A 372 -40.68 -24.77 75.62
CA SER A 372 -41.83 -25.51 76.18
C SER A 372 -42.27 -24.68 77.41
N ILE A 373 -43.52 -24.47 77.78
CA ILE A 373 -44.66 -25.38 78.01
C ILE A 373 -45.89 -24.45 78.17
N ASP A 374 -47.05 -24.79 77.59
CA ASP A 374 -48.35 -24.81 78.28
C ASP A 374 -49.50 -25.18 77.31
N GLU A 375 -50.22 -26.23 77.73
CA GLU A 375 -51.54 -26.80 77.40
C GLU A 375 -52.67 -25.87 76.90
N PRO A 376 -53.90 -26.36 76.61
CA PRO A 376 -54.32 -27.61 75.95
C PRO A 376 -55.52 -27.42 74.99
N SER A 377 -55.95 -28.55 74.40
CA SER A 377 -57.35 -28.97 74.19
C SER A 377 -58.32 -28.13 73.33
N ASP A 378 -58.66 -28.76 72.19
CA ASP A 378 -60.01 -29.21 71.85
C ASP A 378 -60.94 -28.35 70.98
N SER A 379 -61.51 -29.07 70.02
CA SER A 379 -62.88 -28.97 69.54
C SER A 379 -63.19 -28.02 68.37
N ARG A 380 -63.46 -28.66 67.21
CA ARG A 380 -64.71 -28.64 66.42
C ARG A 380 -64.55 -28.32 64.92
N ILE A 381 -64.83 -29.37 64.15
CA ILE A 381 -65.83 -29.46 63.07
C ILE A 381 -65.75 -28.39 61.96
N ALA A 382 -65.36 -28.83 60.78
CA ALA A 382 -66.23 -28.90 59.61
C ALA A 382 -65.80 -30.08 58.72
#